data_AF-Q6WEJ9-F1
#
_entry.id   AF-Q6WEJ9-F1
#
_cell.length_a   1.000
_cell.length_b   1.000
_cell.length_c   1.000
_cell.angle_alpha   90.00
_cell.angle_beta   90.00
_cell.angle_gamma   90.00
#
_symmetry.space_group_name_H-M   'P 1'
#
loop_
_entity.id
_entity.type
_entity.pdbx_description
1 polymer ?
#
loop_
_entity_poly.entity_id
_entity_poly.type
_entity_poly.pdbx_seq_one_letter_code
_entity_poly.pdbx_strand_id
1 'polypeptide(L)'
;MIKKSDFLGIPSEEYRGILSLRYQVFKRRLEWDLVSEDNLESDEYDNSNAEYIYACDDAEEVNGCWRLLPTTGDYMLKNVFPELLGDQVAPRDPNIVELSRFA
;
A
#
# COMPACT_ATOMS: atom_id res chain seq x y z
N MET A 1 14.92 11.17 0.79
CA MET A 1 15.48 9.81 0.87
C MET A 1 14.42 8.76 0.56
N ILE A 2 14.74 7.71 -0.20
CA ILE A 2 13.85 6.55 -0.40
C ILE A 2 14.19 5.49 0.64
N LYS A 3 13.17 4.98 1.33
CA LYS A 3 13.25 3.96 2.38
C LYS A 3 12.46 2.72 1.96
N LYS A 4 12.89 1.55 2.45
CA LYS A 4 12.14 0.29 2.36
C LYS A 4 12.06 -0.31 3.77
N SER A 5 10.86 -0.66 4.21
CA SER A 5 10.61 -1.21 5.55
C SER A 5 9.48 -2.24 5.52
N ASP A 6 9.54 -3.23 6.40
CA ASP A 6 8.38 -4.04 6.76
C ASP A 6 7.40 -3.20 7.60
N PHE A 7 6.14 -3.65 7.69
CA PHE A 7 5.09 -2.93 8.42
C PHE A 7 5.48 -2.56 9.86
N LEU A 8 6.14 -3.49 10.58
CA LEU A 8 6.52 -3.29 11.98
C LEU A 8 7.76 -2.40 12.17
N GLY A 9 8.56 -2.20 11.12
CA GLY A 9 9.77 -1.40 11.15
C GLY A 9 9.59 0.06 10.72
N ILE A 10 8.39 0.47 10.30
CA ILE A 10 8.12 1.87 9.91
C ILE A 10 7.89 2.71 11.17
N PRO A 11 8.63 3.81 11.37
CA PRO A 11 8.34 4.75 12.46
C PRO A 11 6.91 5.28 12.37
N SER A 12 6.23 5.43 13.51
CA SER A 12 4.78 5.75 13.53
C SER A 12 4.43 7.04 12.80
N GLU A 13 5.27 8.08 12.88
CA GLU A 13 5.06 9.34 12.16
C GLU A 13 5.17 9.17 10.64
N GLU A 14 6.15 8.40 10.18
CA GLU A 14 6.34 8.10 8.75
C GLU A 14 5.19 7.23 8.23
N TYR A 15 4.73 6.26 9.03
CA TYR A 15 3.56 5.44 8.68
C TYR A 15 2.29 6.30 8.59
N ARG A 16 2.07 7.23 9.53
CA ARG A 16 0.97 8.18 9.46
C ARG A 16 1.09 9.08 8.22
N GLY A 17 2.30 9.49 7.85
CA GLY A 17 2.59 10.21 6.61
C GLY A 17 2.17 9.43 5.35
N ILE A 18 2.49 8.14 5.28
CA ILE A 18 2.05 7.23 4.21
C ILE A 18 0.52 7.21 4.10
N LEU A 19 -0.19 6.99 5.21
CA LEU A 19 -1.66 6.89 5.19
C LEU A 19 -2.32 8.24 4.82
N SER A 20 -1.75 9.35 5.27
CA SER A 20 -2.18 10.70 4.91
C SER A 20 -2.00 10.96 3.41
N LEU A 21 -0.82 10.65 2.85
CA LEU A 21 -0.55 10.79 1.42
C LEU A 21 -1.53 9.96 0.58
N ARG A 22 -1.73 8.69 0.98
CA ARG A 22 -2.70 7.79 0.34
C ARG A 22 -4.12 8.37 0.35
N TYR A 23 -4.55 8.97 1.46
CA TYR A 23 -5.85 9.66 1.53
C TYR A 23 -5.92 10.84 0.55
N GLN A 24 -4.88 11.68 0.49
CA GLN A 24 -4.84 12.82 -0.45
C GLN A 24 -4.93 12.34 -1.90
N VAL A 25 -4.26 11.24 -2.25
CA VAL A 25 -4.24 10.71 -3.62
C VAL A 25 -5.52 9.95 -3.94
N PHE A 26 -5.83 8.88 -3.22
CA PHE A 26 -6.92 7.96 -3.59
C PHE A 26 -8.31 8.52 -3.26
N LYS A 27 -8.49 9.09 -2.06
CA LYS A 27 -9.81 9.60 -1.64
C LYS A 27 -10.09 11.00 -2.17
N ARG A 28 -9.14 11.94 -2.01
CA ARG A 28 -9.38 13.34 -2.36
C ARG A 28 -9.15 13.67 -3.83
N ARG A 29 -8.04 13.21 -4.42
CA ARG A 29 -7.70 13.55 -5.82
C ARG A 29 -8.36 12.62 -6.83
N LEU A 30 -8.35 11.31 -6.58
CA LEU A 30 -8.92 10.31 -7.48
C LEU A 30 -10.39 9.99 -7.18
N GLU A 31 -10.93 10.51 -6.07
CA GLU A 31 -12.34 10.37 -5.67
C GLU A 31 -12.80 8.91 -5.55
N TRP A 32 -11.90 8.00 -5.16
CA TRP A 32 -12.27 6.60 -4.94
C TRP A 32 -13.17 6.46 -3.72
N ASP A 33 -14.14 5.55 -3.79
CA ASP A 33 -15.03 5.27 -2.67
C ASP A 33 -14.38 4.33 -1.65
N LEU A 34 -13.39 4.86 -0.93
CA LEU A 34 -12.67 4.17 0.14
C LEU A 34 -13.17 4.61 1.51
N VAL A 35 -13.16 3.69 2.47
CA VAL A 35 -13.33 4.02 3.89
C VAL A 35 -12.05 4.72 4.38
N SER A 36 -12.22 5.81 5.11
CA SER A 36 -11.11 6.58 5.68
C SER A 36 -11.55 7.22 6.99
N GLU A 37 -10.65 7.26 7.98
CA GLU A 37 -10.85 7.90 9.27
C GLU A 37 -9.73 8.94 9.49
N ASP A 38 -10.06 10.09 10.07
CA ASP A 38 -9.09 11.17 10.36
C ASP A 38 -8.19 11.61 9.19
N ASN A 39 -8.72 11.57 7.96
CA ASN A 39 -7.96 11.84 6.73
C ASN A 39 -6.79 10.88 6.47
N LEU A 40 -6.92 9.63 6.93
CA LEU A 40 -5.97 8.55 6.70
C LEU A 40 -6.65 7.44 5.89
N GLU A 41 -5.97 6.94 4.86
CA GLU A 41 -6.47 5.80 4.06
C GLU A 41 -5.69 4.55 4.43
N SER A 42 -6.41 3.54 4.91
CA SER A 42 -5.90 2.23 5.27
C SER A 42 -6.94 1.16 4.94
N ASP A 43 -6.48 -0.05 4.61
CA ASP A 43 -7.32 -1.21 4.32
C ASP A 43 -6.78 -2.49 5.03
N GLU A 44 -7.48 -3.61 4.89
CA GLU A 44 -7.11 -4.87 5.55
C GLU A 44 -5.76 -5.47 5.12
N TYR A 45 -5.18 -4.99 4.02
CA TYR A 45 -3.87 -5.44 3.54
C TYR A 45 -2.72 -4.65 4.19
N ASP A 46 -3.02 -3.63 5.00
CA ASP A 46 -2.07 -2.93 5.86
C ASP A 46 -1.77 -3.75 7.13
N ASN A 47 -1.05 -4.87 6.97
CA ASN A 47 -0.77 -5.81 8.04
C ASN A 47 0.70 -6.27 8.06
N SER A 48 1.04 -7.21 8.94
CA SER A 48 2.41 -7.70 9.14
C SER A 48 3.07 -8.33 7.91
N ASN A 49 2.30 -8.67 6.87
CA ASN A 49 2.85 -9.19 5.60
C ASN A 49 3.19 -8.08 4.60
N ALA A 50 2.81 -6.84 4.88
CA ALA A 50 3.07 -5.70 4.00
C ALA A 50 4.49 -5.17 4.20
N GLU A 51 5.15 -4.89 3.07
CA GLU A 51 6.34 -4.07 3.02
C GLU A 51 6.00 -2.75 2.31
N TYR A 52 6.69 -1.68 2.67
CA TYR A 52 6.51 -0.37 2.08
C TYR A 52 7.82 0.14 1.50
N ILE A 53 7.70 0.76 0.34
CA ILE A 53 8.73 1.63 -0.22
C ILE A 53 8.15 3.03 -0.26
N TYR A 54 8.87 4.00 0.31
CA TYR A 54 8.37 5.36 0.42
C TYR A 54 9.51 6.38 0.39
N ALA A 55 9.19 7.58 -0.06
CA ALA A 55 10.12 8.69 -0.17
C ALA A 55 9.78 9.77 0.87
N CYS A 56 10.75 10.13 1.69
CA CYS A 56 10.67 11.26 2.60
C CYS A 56 11.57 12.40 2.12
N ASP A 57 11.25 13.65 2.46
CA ASP A 57 12.21 14.76 2.36
C ASP A 57 13.07 14.89 3.63
N ASP A 58 13.85 15.98 3.71
CA ASP A 58 14.75 16.25 4.83
C ASP A 58 13.99 16.64 6.12
N ALA A 59 12.69 16.93 6.03
CA ALA A 59 11.80 17.18 7.16
C ALA A 59 10.99 15.92 7.56
N GLU A 60 11.35 14.76 7.01
CA GLU A 60 10.67 13.47 7.23
C GLU A 60 9.24 13.41 6.67
N GLU A 61 8.83 14.38 5.83
CA GLU A 61 7.51 14.38 5.21
C GLU A 61 7.46 13.38 4.04
N VAL A 62 6.45 12.51 4.04
CA VAL A 62 6.27 11.47 3.01
C VAL A 62 5.66 12.05 1.75
N ASN A 63 6.42 11.97 0.66
CA ASN A 63 6.09 12.56 -0.64
C ASN A 63 5.81 11.50 -1.74
N GLY A 64 5.97 10.22 -1.41
CA GLY A 64 5.62 9.11 -2.30
C GLY A 64 5.62 7.79 -1.54
N CYS A 65 4.72 6.86 -1.89
CA CYS A 65 4.67 5.54 -1.25
C CYS A 65 4.05 4.47 -2.16
N TRP A 66 4.50 3.23 -1.99
CA TRP A 66 3.88 2.03 -2.58
C TRP A 66 4.01 0.86 -1.61
N ARG A 67 3.01 -0.04 -1.63
CA ARG A 67 2.93 -1.23 -0.78
C ARG A 67 3.24 -2.49 -1.59
N LEU A 68 4.00 -3.40 -1.00
CA LEU A 68 4.34 -4.71 -1.54
C LEU A 68 3.70 -5.82 -0.68
N LEU A 69 3.08 -6.80 -1.33
CA LEU A 69 2.49 -7.98 -0.68
C LEU A 69 2.97 -9.27 -1.35
N PRO A 70 3.40 -10.29 -0.60
CA PRO A 70 3.77 -11.57 -1.18
C PRO A 70 2.54 -12.28 -1.76
N THR A 71 2.66 -12.77 -2.99
CA THR A 71 1.53 -13.47 -3.66
C THR A 71 1.22 -14.84 -3.04
N THR A 72 2.06 -15.32 -2.13
CA THR A 72 1.79 -16.53 -1.33
C THR A 72 0.70 -16.32 -0.27
N GLY A 73 0.40 -15.06 0.09
CA GLY A 73 -0.64 -14.65 1.02
C GLY A 73 -1.82 -13.95 0.34
N ASP A 74 -2.49 -13.06 1.06
CA ASP A 74 -3.61 -12.24 0.56
C ASP A 74 -3.13 -10.94 -0.08
N TYR A 75 -3.73 -10.61 -1.23
CA TYR A 75 -3.38 -9.45 -2.04
C TYR A 75 -4.58 -9.04 -2.91
N MET A 76 -4.57 -7.81 -3.41
CA MET A 76 -5.76 -7.16 -3.98
C MET A 76 -6.21 -7.76 -5.31
N LEU A 77 -5.29 -8.03 -6.24
CA LEU A 77 -5.62 -8.60 -7.55
C LEU A 77 -6.32 -9.96 -7.43
N LYS A 78 -5.96 -10.78 -6.43
CA LYS A 78 -6.61 -12.07 -6.16
C LYS A 78 -7.97 -11.93 -5.49
N ASN A 79 -8.09 -11.01 -4.53
CA ASN A 79 -9.23 -10.97 -3.60
C ASN A 79 -10.27 -9.89 -3.93
N VAL A 80 -9.85 -8.79 -4.54
CA VAL A 80 -10.68 -7.60 -4.81
C VAL A 80 -10.96 -7.43 -6.30
N PHE A 81 -9.96 -7.69 -7.15
CA PHE A 81 -10.07 -7.52 -8.61
C PHE A 81 -9.78 -8.81 -9.41
N PRO A 82 -10.26 -10.00 -9.01
CA PRO A 82 -9.96 -11.24 -9.70
C PRO A 82 -10.41 -11.25 -11.16
N GLU A 83 -11.42 -10.46 -11.51
CA GLU A 83 -11.91 -10.32 -12.89
C GLU A 83 -10.85 -9.79 -13.86
N LEU A 84 -9.85 -9.04 -13.38
CA LEU A 84 -8.74 -8.54 -14.21
C LEU A 84 -7.78 -9.65 -14.66
N LEU A 85 -7.84 -10.83 -14.04
CA LEU A 85 -7.06 -12.00 -14.46
C LEU A 85 -7.65 -12.71 -15.68
N GLY A 86 -8.93 -12.47 -16.00
CA GLY A 86 -9.65 -13.23 -17.02
C GLY A 86 -9.65 -14.74 -16.70
N ASP A 87 -9.16 -15.56 -17.64
CA ASP A 87 -9.08 -17.01 -17.47
C ASP A 87 -7.79 -17.49 -16.76
N GLN A 88 -6.92 -16.57 -16.35
CA GLN A 88 -5.64 -16.90 -15.69
C GLN A 88 -5.83 -17.16 -14.20
N VAL A 89 -5.02 -18.07 -13.65
CA VAL A 89 -4.95 -18.29 -12.20
C VAL A 89 -4.14 -17.18 -11.55
N ALA A 90 -4.64 -16.65 -10.43
CA ALA A 90 -3.93 -15.64 -9.65
C ALA A 90 -2.54 -16.16 -9.21
N PRO A 91 -1.45 -15.40 -9.41
CA PRO A 91 -0.11 -15.82 -9.00
C PRO A 91 -0.02 -16.23 -7.53
N ARG A 92 0.79 -17.25 -7.24
CA ARG A 92 1.11 -17.68 -5.88
C ARG A 92 2.52 -18.25 -5.85
N ASP A 93 3.52 -17.38 -5.73
CA ASP A 93 4.92 -17.74 -5.79
C ASP A 93 5.75 -16.90 -4.80
N PRO A 94 6.67 -17.49 -4.01
CA PRO A 94 7.50 -16.74 -3.06
C PRO A 94 8.43 -15.70 -3.72
N ASN A 95 8.64 -15.76 -5.03
CA ASN A 95 9.45 -14.81 -5.79
C ASN A 95 8.61 -13.72 -6.47
N ILE A 96 7.29 -13.70 -6.28
CA ILE A 96 6.39 -12.72 -6.88
C ILE A 96 5.66 -11.94 -5.78
N VAL A 97 5.68 -10.62 -5.91
CA VAL A 97 4.94 -9.68 -5.05
C VAL A 97 3.92 -8.89 -5.86
N GLU A 98 2.79 -8.56 -5.25
CA GLU A 98 1.90 -7.51 -5.73
C GLU A 98 2.45 -6.14 -5.31
N LEU A 99 2.42 -5.16 -6.21
CA LEU A 99 2.55 -3.76 -5.88
C LEU A 99 1.17 -3.10 -5.90
N SER A 100 0.82 -2.41 -4.82
CA SER A 100 -0.42 -1.64 -4.69
C SER A 100 -0.16 -0.26 -4.09
N ARG A 101 -1.17 0.62 -4.09
CA ARG A 101 -1.16 1.94 -3.44
C ARG A 101 0.02 2.83 -3.86
N PHE A 102 0.28 2.95 -5.16
CA PHE A 102 1.23 3.93 -5.71
C PHE A 102 0.67 5.36 -5.59
N ALA A 103 1.18 6.14 -4.63
CA ALA A 103 0.77 7.51 -4.34
C ALA A 103 1.96 8.46 -4.26
#